data_AF-R4T3Z0-F1
#
_entry.id   AF-R4T3Z0-F1
#
_cell.length_a   1.000
_cell.length_b   1.000
_cell.length_c   1.000
_cell.angle_alpha   90.00
_cell.angle_beta   90.00
_cell.angle_gamma   90.00
#
_symmetry.space_group_name_H-M   'P 1'
#
loop_
_entity.id
_entity.type
_entity.pdbx_description
1 polymer ?
#
loop_
_entity_poly.entity_id
_entity_poly.type
_entity_poly.pdbx_seq_one_letter_code
_entity_poly.pdbx_strand_id
1 'polypeptide(L)'
;MTGAVDLFGNPVNEPVTTGPAAPPINDMTLIEKVLQVAENTGYVLVGPSERVYHLVARKTIEAAPRPEEEAVHQLLTAKWLTKGGVHVYTHHGFEGPGNSVLVPKSTKVKARQWRSLAPIPCSRKRKAS
;
A
#
# COMPACT_ATOMS: atom_id res chain seq x y z
N MET A 1 2.31 8.44 -42.59
CA MET A 1 2.87 9.04 -41.37
C MET A 1 1.87 10.04 -40.84
N THR A 2 1.01 9.63 -39.91
CA THR A 2 -0.06 10.47 -39.34
C THR A 2 0.06 10.41 -37.82
N GLY A 3 0.78 11.38 -37.25
CA GLY A 3 0.80 11.60 -35.80
C GLY A 3 -0.44 12.35 -35.36
N ALA A 4 -0.98 12.04 -34.18
CA ALA A 4 -2.11 12.76 -33.61
C ALA A 4 -1.72 14.24 -33.39
N VAL A 5 -2.57 15.15 -33.86
CA VAL A 5 -2.36 16.60 -33.79
C VAL A 5 -3.42 17.19 -32.87
N ASP A 6 -3.03 18.09 -31.98
CA ASP A 6 -3.95 18.77 -31.06
C ASP A 6 -4.86 19.76 -31.81
N LEU A 7 -5.91 20.26 -31.17
CA LEU A 7 -6.87 21.25 -31.69
C LEU A 7 -6.23 22.57 -32.18
N PHE A 8 -4.95 22.79 -31.87
CA PHE A 8 -4.15 23.95 -32.29
C PHE A 8 -3.03 23.60 -33.29
N GLY A 9 -3.03 22.39 -33.85
CA GLY A 9 -2.08 21.99 -34.89
C GLY A 9 -0.69 21.58 -34.41
N ASN A 10 -0.51 21.36 -33.10
CA ASN A 10 0.75 20.89 -32.52
C ASN A 10 0.80 19.35 -32.50
N PRO A 11 1.95 18.71 -32.83
CA PRO A 11 2.09 17.27 -32.73
C PRO A 11 1.98 16.83 -31.25
N VAL A 12 0.99 15.98 -30.95
CA VAL A 12 0.77 15.46 -29.60
C VAL A 12 1.70 14.27 -29.40
N ASN A 13 2.64 14.40 -28.47
CA ASN A 13 3.43 13.28 -28.00
C ASN A 13 2.51 12.44 -27.08
N GLU A 14 2.08 11.27 -27.53
CA GLU A 14 1.23 10.39 -26.74
C GLU A 14 1.95 10.05 -25.42
N PRO A 15 1.32 10.28 -24.25
CA PRO A 15 1.94 9.88 -22.99
C PRO A 15 2.10 8.37 -23.00
N VAL A 16 3.35 7.91 -22.82
CA VAL A 16 3.69 6.52 -22.57
C VAL A 16 2.75 6.01 -21.48
N THR A 17 1.79 5.16 -21.87
CA THR A 17 0.87 4.54 -20.94
C THR A 17 1.70 3.62 -20.06
N THR A 18 2.10 4.13 -18.91
CA THR A 18 2.58 3.29 -17.81
C THR A 18 1.45 2.31 -17.53
N GLY A 19 1.78 1.01 -17.49
CA GLY A 19 0.82 -0.09 -17.47
C GLY A 19 -0.32 0.09 -16.46
N PRO A 20 -1.44 -0.65 -16.62
CA PRO A 20 -2.68 -0.41 -15.89
C PRO A 20 -2.38 -0.23 -14.41
N ALA A 21 -2.62 0.99 -13.90
CA ALA A 21 -2.59 1.26 -12.48
C ALA A 21 -3.53 0.24 -11.84
N ALA A 22 -2.99 -0.60 -10.94
CA ALA A 22 -3.80 -1.51 -10.17
C ALA A 22 -5.00 -0.72 -9.62
N PRO A 23 -6.24 -1.21 -9.79
CA PRO A 23 -7.42 -0.47 -9.37
C PRO A 23 -7.20 -0.07 -7.91
N PRO A 24 -7.38 1.22 -7.57
CA PRO A 24 -7.10 1.67 -6.22
C PRO A 24 -7.95 0.84 -5.27
N ILE A 25 -7.29 0.12 -4.36
CA ILE A 25 -7.98 -0.63 -3.30
C ILE A 25 -8.61 0.43 -2.40
N ASN A 26 -9.86 0.76 -2.68
CA ASN A 26 -10.66 1.71 -1.92
C ASN A 26 -11.26 1.08 -0.65
N ASP A 27 -10.74 -0.07 -0.21
CA ASP A 27 -11.14 -0.68 1.05
C ASP A 27 -10.37 -0.03 2.20
N MET A 28 -10.99 0.98 2.80
CA MET A 28 -10.45 1.69 3.96
C MET A 28 -10.21 0.77 5.16
N THR A 29 -11.00 -0.31 5.29
CA THR A 29 -10.83 -1.27 6.41
C THR A 29 -9.57 -2.11 6.20
N LEU A 30 -9.26 -2.45 4.96
CA LEU A 30 -8.03 -3.15 4.59
C LEU A 30 -6.82 -2.24 4.82
N ILE A 31 -6.88 -0.98 4.37
CA ILE A 31 -5.80 -0.01 4.58
C ILE A 31 -5.51 0.19 6.08
N GLU A 32 -6.55 0.29 6.91
CA GLU A 32 -6.38 0.43 8.36
C GLU A 32 -5.72 -0.81 8.98
N LYS A 33 -6.15 -2.01 8.58
CA LYS A 33 -5.51 -3.28 9.01
C LYS A 33 -4.04 -3.32 8.60
N VAL A 34 -3.73 -3.00 7.35
CA VAL A 34 -2.35 -2.96 6.86
C VAL A 34 -1.52 -1.97 7.66
N LEU A 35 -2.02 -0.75 7.90
CA LEU A 35 -1.31 0.24 8.72
C LEU A 35 -1.11 -0.25 10.17
N GLN A 36 -2.09 -0.92 10.76
CA GLN A 36 -1.99 -1.46 12.11
C GLN A 36 -0.96 -2.60 12.20
N VAL A 37 -0.95 -3.51 11.23
CA VAL A 37 0.03 -4.60 11.17
C VAL A 37 1.43 -4.06 10.90
N ALA A 38 1.57 -3.09 9.99
CA ALA A 38 2.84 -2.43 9.68
C ALA A 38 3.43 -1.70 10.89
N GLU A 39 2.59 -1.17 11.77
CA GLU A 39 3.03 -0.45 12.98
C GLU A 39 3.43 -1.38 14.12
N ASN A 40 2.73 -2.49 14.32
CA ASN A 40 2.98 -3.41 15.43
C ASN A 40 4.05 -4.46 15.10
N THR A 41 3.84 -5.17 14.00
CA THR A 41 4.55 -6.39 13.64
C THR A 41 5.55 -6.11 12.53
N GLY A 42 5.13 -5.32 11.53
CA GLY A 42 5.93 -4.94 10.38
C GLY A 42 5.77 -5.89 9.19
N TYR A 43 5.91 -5.31 7.99
CA TYR A 43 5.96 -6.07 6.74
C TYR A 43 7.39 -6.15 6.21
N VAL A 44 7.63 -7.16 5.38
CA VAL A 44 8.91 -7.41 4.71
C VAL A 44 8.66 -7.63 3.23
N LEU A 45 9.47 -7.03 2.38
CA LEU A 45 9.49 -7.26 0.93
C LEU A 45 10.65 -8.18 0.59
N VAL A 46 10.41 -9.33 -0.04
CA VAL A 46 11.46 -10.28 -0.39
C VAL A 46 11.61 -10.42 -1.90
N GLY A 47 12.86 -10.35 -2.36
CA GLY A 47 13.25 -10.64 -3.74
C GLY A 47 12.90 -9.54 -4.76
N PRO A 48 13.20 -9.80 -6.06
CA PRO A 48 13.02 -8.83 -7.14
C PRO A 48 11.55 -8.56 -7.49
N SER A 49 10.65 -9.50 -7.16
CA SER A 49 9.20 -9.32 -7.28
C SER A 49 8.59 -8.57 -6.11
N GLU A 50 9.40 -8.17 -5.11
CA GLU A 50 8.98 -7.42 -3.93
C GLU A 50 7.79 -8.05 -3.18
N ARG A 51 7.74 -9.38 -3.11
CA ARG A 51 6.64 -10.09 -2.47
C ARG A 51 6.53 -9.70 -1.00
N VAL A 52 5.30 -9.45 -0.56
CA VAL A 52 5.01 -8.97 0.80
C VAL A 52 4.83 -10.14 1.77
N TYR A 53 5.54 -10.09 2.89
CA TYR A 53 5.46 -11.04 3.99
C TYR A 53 5.21 -10.34 5.32
N HIS A 54 4.52 -11.03 6.23
CA HIS A 54 4.33 -10.65 7.62
C HIS A 54 5.52 -11.09 8.47
N LEU A 55 5.98 -10.22 9.38
CA LEU A 55 7.06 -10.55 10.30
C LEU A 55 6.52 -11.24 11.58
N VAL A 56 6.36 -12.56 11.59
CA VAL A 56 5.76 -13.27 12.74
C VAL A 56 6.71 -13.34 13.95
N ALA A 57 8.02 -13.43 13.71
CA ALA A 57 9.05 -13.39 14.76
C ALA A 57 10.30 -12.66 14.27
N ARG A 58 11.30 -12.48 15.14
CA ARG A 58 12.52 -11.68 14.89
C ARG A 58 13.13 -11.84 13.48
N LYS A 59 13.11 -13.05 12.93
CA LYS A 59 13.56 -13.34 11.56
C LYS A 59 12.62 -14.27 10.79
N THR A 60 11.48 -14.64 11.36
CA THR A 60 10.55 -15.57 10.73
C THR A 60 9.46 -14.78 10.04
N ILE A 61 9.28 -15.06 8.76
CA ILE A 61 8.28 -14.38 7.93
C ILE A 61 7.24 -15.38 7.40
N GLU A 62 6.01 -14.90 7.20
CA GLU A 62 4.91 -15.67 6.59
C GLU A 62 4.31 -14.90 5.42
N ALA A 63 3.86 -15.60 4.37
CA ALA A 63 3.32 -14.96 3.18
C ALA A 63 2.06 -14.15 3.51
N ALA A 64 2.02 -12.88 3.09
CA ALA A 64 0.82 -12.08 3.22
C ALA A 64 -0.26 -12.55 2.23
N PRO A 65 -1.55 -12.45 2.60
CA PRO A 65 -2.64 -12.59 1.64
C PRO A 65 -2.48 -11.61 0.46
N ARG A 66 -2.80 -12.07 -0.76
CA ARG A 66 -2.78 -11.22 -1.97
C ARG A 66 -3.43 -9.84 -1.82
N PRO A 67 -4.62 -9.67 -1.20
CA PRO A 67 -5.23 -8.35 -1.09
C PRO A 67 -4.42 -7.41 -0.18
N GLU A 68 -3.68 -7.93 0.80
CA GLU A 68 -2.77 -7.14 1.64
C GLU A 68 -1.48 -6.80 0.90
N GLU A 69 -0.94 -7.74 0.11
CA GLU A 69 0.22 -7.51 -0.75
C GLU A 69 -0.01 -6.33 -1.70
N GLU A 70 -1.11 -6.36 -2.45
CA GLU A 70 -1.47 -5.27 -3.38
C GLU A 70 -1.63 -3.92 -2.66
N ALA A 71 -2.26 -3.91 -1.49
CA ALA A 71 -2.43 -2.70 -0.70
C ALA A 71 -1.10 -2.15 -0.17
N VAL A 72 -0.18 -3.00 0.27
CA VAL A 72 1.17 -2.57 0.70
C VAL A 72 1.92 -1.97 -0.49
N HIS A 73 1.84 -2.56 -1.69
CA HIS A 73 2.44 -1.98 -2.90
C HIS A 73 1.82 -0.62 -3.26
N GLN A 74 0.50 -0.48 -3.13
CA GLN A 74 -0.18 0.78 -3.38
C GLN A 74 0.25 1.86 -2.37
N LEU A 75 0.35 1.51 -1.08
CA LEU A 75 0.79 2.42 -0.02
C LEU A 75 2.27 2.81 -0.15
N LEU A 76 3.13 1.91 -0.64
CA LEU A 76 4.52 2.22 -0.97
C LEU A 76 4.61 3.19 -2.16
N THR A 77 3.84 2.93 -3.22
CA THR A 77 3.76 3.81 -4.40
C THR A 77 3.25 5.20 -4.01
N ALA A 78 2.24 5.26 -3.15
CA ALA A 78 1.67 6.49 -2.64
C ALA A 78 2.54 7.18 -1.55
N LYS A 79 3.70 6.61 -1.19
CA LYS A 79 4.62 7.10 -0.15
C LYS A 79 4.00 7.21 1.24
N TRP A 80 2.96 6.42 1.52
CA TRP A 80 2.44 6.22 2.87
C TRP A 80 3.31 5.25 3.67
N LEU A 81 3.96 4.31 2.98
CA LEU A 81 4.97 3.42 3.55
C LEU A 81 6.33 3.70 2.93
N THR A 82 7.39 3.25 3.58
CA THR A 82 8.76 3.43 3.07
C THR A 82 9.57 2.15 3.25
N LYS A 83 10.39 1.83 2.26
CA LYS A 83 11.34 0.72 2.34
C LYS A 83 12.47 1.11 3.28
N GLY A 84 12.65 0.33 4.33
CA GLY A 84 13.73 0.43 5.30
C GLY A 84 14.95 -0.37 4.85
N GLY A 85 15.77 -0.75 5.84
CA GLY A 85 16.99 -1.51 5.62
C GLY A 85 16.75 -2.93 5.13
N VAL A 86 17.79 -3.48 4.50
CA VAL A 86 17.84 -4.88 4.05
C VAL A 86 18.27 -5.77 5.21
N HIS A 87 17.50 -6.81 5.48
CA HIS A 87 17.79 -7.83 6.48
C HIS A 87 17.60 -9.22 5.90
N VAL A 88 18.25 -10.22 6.49
CA VAL A 88 18.07 -11.62 6.12
C VAL A 88 16.94 -12.21 6.95
N TYR A 89 15.95 -12.77 6.27
CA TYR A 89 14.77 -13.39 6.86
C TYR A 89 14.68 -14.86 6.47
N THR A 90 14.05 -15.65 7.33
CA THR A 90 13.86 -17.09 7.18
C THR A 90 12.38 -17.37 6.93
N HIS A 91 12.08 -18.05 5.83
CA HIS A 91 10.73 -18.48 5.43
C HIS A 91 10.76 -19.99 5.15
N HIS A 92 10.07 -20.80 5.96
CA HIS A 92 9.98 -22.26 5.78
C HIS A 92 11.31 -22.96 5.45
N GLY A 93 12.40 -22.58 6.12
CA GLY A 93 13.73 -23.17 5.93
C GLY A 93 14.57 -22.54 4.82
N PHE A 94 14.04 -21.56 4.08
CA PHE A 94 14.81 -20.75 3.13
C PHE A 94 15.17 -19.41 3.74
N GLU A 95 16.45 -19.03 3.66
CA GLU A 95 16.92 -17.71 4.05
C GLU A 95 17.13 -16.82 2.83
N GLY A 96 16.68 -15.57 2.93
CA GLY A 96 16.80 -14.62 1.83
C GLY A 96 16.87 -13.18 2.31
N PRO A 97 17.48 -12.28 1.51
CA PRO A 97 17.46 -10.86 1.78
C PRO A 97 16.06 -10.29 1.52
N GLY A 98 15.58 -9.47 2.45
CA GLY A 98 14.34 -8.72 2.32
C GLY A 98 14.46 -7.31 2.87
N ASN A 99 13.65 -6.41 2.35
CA ASN A 99 13.58 -5.03 2.79
C ASN A 99 12.48 -4.89 3.84
N SER A 100 12.80 -4.31 4.98
CA SER A 100 11.78 -3.95 5.97
C SER A 100 10.85 -2.87 5.42
N VAL A 101 9.58 -2.90 5.79
CA VAL A 101 8.62 -1.83 5.47
C VAL A 101 8.37 -1.03 6.73
N LEU A 102 8.63 0.27 6.65
CA LEU A 102 8.50 1.20 7.75
C LEU A 102 7.29 2.12 7.52
N VAL A 103 6.64 2.49 8.62
CA VAL A 103 5.61 3.52 8.63
C VAL A 103 6.25 4.86 9.02
N PRO A 104 6.38 5.83 8.09
CA PRO A 104 6.93 7.14 8.38
C PRO A 104 6.14 7.89 9.45
N LYS A 105 6.82 8.77 10.19
CA LYS A 105 6.18 9.58 11.24
C LYS A 105 5.01 10.41 10.71
N SER A 106 5.12 10.96 9.50
CA SER A 106 4.05 11.70 8.83
C SER A 106 2.80 10.84 8.63
N THR A 107 2.98 9.60 8.18
CA THR A 107 1.90 8.63 8.01
C THR A 107 1.27 8.27 9.35
N LYS A 108 2.06 8.05 10.41
CA LYS A 108 1.54 7.77 11.75
C LYS A 108 0.66 8.90 12.28
N VAL A 109 1.08 10.15 12.09
CA VAL A 109 0.29 11.33 12.49
C VAL A 109 -1.03 11.37 11.73
N LYS A 110 -1.01 11.16 10.40
CA LYS A 110 -2.23 11.12 9.58
C LYS A 110 -3.15 9.98 9.96
N ALA A 111 -2.62 8.78 10.18
CA ALA A 111 -3.37 7.61 10.62
C ALA A 111 -4.03 7.86 11.99
N ARG A 112 -3.31 8.48 12.92
CA ARG A 112 -3.87 8.89 14.23
C ARG A 112 -4.97 9.93 14.07
N GLN A 113 -4.78 10.93 13.21
CA GLN A 113 -5.80 11.93 12.92
C GLN A 113 -7.05 11.27 12.33
N TRP A 114 -6.90 10.37 11.35
CA TRP A 114 -8.01 9.61 10.78
C TRP A 114 -8.75 8.77 11.83
N ARG A 115 -8.04 8.05 12.70
CA ARG A 115 -8.68 7.30 13.80
C ARG A 115 -9.43 8.20 14.79
N SER A 116 -8.99 9.45 14.94
CA SER A 116 -9.65 10.43 15.81
C SER A 116 -10.86 11.10 15.18
N LEU A 117 -11.03 11.03 13.85
CA LEU A 117 -12.24 11.48 13.19
C LEU A 117 -13.33 10.46 13.50
N ALA A 118 -14.17 10.77 14.48
CA ALA A 118 -15.34 9.97 14.78
C ALA A 118 -16.16 9.74 13.50
N PRO A 119 -16.69 8.52 13.26
CA PRO A 119 -17.63 8.31 12.18
C PRO A 119 -18.79 9.29 12.37
N ILE A 120 -19.08 10.09 11.34
CA ILE A 120 -20.21 11.01 11.37
C ILE A 120 -21.43 10.14 11.66
N PRO A 121 -22.12 10.33 12.81
CA PRO A 121 -23.30 9.54 13.09
C PRO A 121 -24.30 9.84 11.98
N CYS A 122 -24.68 8.82 11.20
CA CYS A 122 -25.78 8.88 10.24
C CYS A 122 -27.08 9.18 11.00
N SER A 123 -27.30 10.44 11.34
CA SER A 123 -28.55 10.90 11.94
C SER A 123 -29.56 11.14 10.82
N ARG A 124 -30.46 10.18 10.62
CA ARG A 124 -31.92 10.38 10.50
C ARG A 124 -32.59 9.12 9.98
N LYS A 125 -33.13 8.32 10.91
CA LYS A 125 -34.41 7.67 10.64
C LYS A 125 -35.46 8.78 10.56
N ARG A 126 -35.82 9.22 9.34
CA ARG A 126 -37.09 9.92 9.13
C ARG A 126 -38.19 8.88 9.35
N LYS A 127 -38.83 8.90 10.52
CA LYS A 127 -40.14 8.25 10.69
C LYS A 127 -41.11 8.97 9.75
N ALA A 128 -41.58 8.28 8.71
CA ALA A 128 -42.78 8.68 8.01
C ALA A 128 -43.97 8.40 8.95
N SER A 129 -44.76 9.44 9.23
CA SER A 129 -46.11 9.33 9.80
C SER A 129 -47.09 8.99 8.70
#